data_AF-A0A645JHI6-F1
#
_entry.id   AF-A0A645JHI6-F1
#
_cell.length_a   1.000
_cell.length_b   1.000
_cell.length_c   1.000
_cell.angle_alpha   90.00
_cell.angle_beta   90.00
_cell.angle_gamma   90.00
#
_symmetry.space_group_name_H-M   'P 1'
#
loop_
_entity.id
_entity.type
_entity.pdbx_description
1 polymer ?
#
loop_
_entity_poly.entity_id
_entity_poly.type
_entity_poly.pdbx_seq_one_letter_code
_entity_poly.pdbx_strand_id
1 'polypeptide(L)'
;MIDGIAAIVMASSLGVGVLLSAGLILVYEGGISLFANVLAPLLNDSVINEMTCVGSLLIVGLALNMLKLTDLKIMNYAPAVFFPILFGFFM
;
A
#
# COMPACT_ATOMS: atom_id res chain seq x y z
N MET A 1 -2.64 -8.05 1.73
CA MET A 1 -3.92 -8.76 1.46
C MET A 1 -4.47 -8.44 0.08
N ILE A 2 -4.42 -7.17 -0.35
CA ILE A 2 -4.88 -6.75 -1.69
C ILE A 2 -4.15 -7.50 -2.80
N ASP A 3 -2.83 -7.69 -2.68
CA ASP A 3 -2.04 -8.42 -3.70
C ASP A 3 -2.44 -9.89 -3.85
N GLY A 4 -2.93 -10.53 -2.78
CA GLY A 4 -3.43 -11.91 -2.85
C GLY A 4 -4.72 -12.01 -3.67
N ILE A 5 -5.64 -11.07 -3.46
CA ILE A 5 -6.90 -10.99 -4.22
C ILE A 5 -6.58 -10.64 -5.69
N ALA A 6 -5.70 -9.67 -5.92
CA ALA A 6 -5.26 -9.30 -7.27
C ALA A 6 -4.56 -10.45 -7.98
N ALA A 7 -3.70 -11.21 -7.28
CA ALA A 7 -3.01 -12.37 -7.83
C ALA A 7 -4.00 -13.48 -8.23
N ILE A 8 -5.06 -13.73 -7.46
CA ILE A 8 -6.10 -14.72 -7.83
C ILE A 8 -6.82 -14.28 -9.11
N VAL A 9 -7.23 -13.01 -9.19
CA VAL A 9 -7.90 -12.45 -10.38
C VAL A 9 -6.98 -12.50 -11.61
N MET A 10 -5.72 -12.10 -11.44
CA MET A 10 -4.72 -12.15 -12.51
C MET A 10 -4.37 -13.57 -12.91
N ALA A 11 -4.30 -14.52 -11.97
CA ALA A 11 -3.99 -15.93 -12.25
C ALA A 11 -5.13 -16.59 -13.05
N SER A 12 -6.38 -16.18 -12.85
CA SER A 12 -7.51 -16.62 -13.67
C SER A 12 -7.36 -16.20 -15.14
N SER A 13 -6.76 -15.04 -15.41
CA SER A 13 -6.56 -14.51 -16.77
C SER A 13 -5.22 -14.87 -17.41
N LEU A 14 -4.14 -14.93 -16.62
CA LEU A 14 -2.74 -15.06 -17.07
C LEU A 14 -2.13 -16.43 -16.70
N GLY A 15 -2.86 -17.27 -15.97
CA GLY A 15 -2.47 -18.63 -15.62
C GLY A 15 -1.29 -18.72 -14.64
N VAL A 16 -0.51 -19.78 -14.79
CA VAL A 16 0.64 -20.13 -13.91
C VAL A 16 1.74 -19.06 -13.91
N GLY A 17 1.77 -18.15 -14.90
CA GLY A 17 2.75 -17.06 -14.95
C GLY A 17 2.74 -16.14 -13.72
N VAL A 18 1.61 -16.05 -13.00
CA VAL A 18 1.49 -15.22 -11.79
C VAL A 18 2.29 -15.78 -10.60
N LEU A 19 2.54 -17.10 -10.56
CA LEU A 19 3.39 -17.71 -9.52
C LEU A 19 4.82 -17.16 -9.55
N LEU A 20 5.34 -16.80 -10.72
CA LEU A 20 6.68 -16.22 -10.86
C LEU A 20 6.78 -14.83 -10.21
N SER A 21 5.66 -14.10 -10.10
CA SER A 21 5.59 -12.79 -9.44
C SER A 21 5.79 -12.90 -7.92
N ALA A 22 5.58 -14.07 -7.32
CA ALA A 22 5.69 -14.27 -5.87
C ALA A 22 7.08 -13.86 -5.35
N GLY A 23 8.15 -14.17 -6.09
CA GLY A 23 9.51 -13.79 -5.69
C GLY A 23 9.71 -12.26 -5.60
N LEU A 24 9.21 -11.53 -6.61
CA LEU A 24 9.31 -10.06 -6.63
C LEU A 24 8.47 -9.42 -5.53
N ILE A 25 7.25 -9.92 -5.31
CA ILE A 25 6.36 -9.43 -4.25
C ILE A 25 7.01 -9.67 -2.88
N LEU A 26 7.62 -10.84 -2.66
CA LEU A 26 8.29 -11.17 -1.40
C LEU A 26 9.49 -10.23 -1.14
N VAL A 27 10.29 -9.93 -2.16
CA VAL A 27 11.42 -8.99 -2.03
C VAL A 27 10.92 -7.57 -1.76
N TYR A 28 9.87 -7.12 -2.46
CA TYR A 28 9.35 -5.76 -2.31
C TYR A 28 8.62 -5.57 -0.98
N GLU A 29 7.55 -6.33 -0.73
CA GLU A 29 6.75 -6.23 0.50
C GLU A 29 7.56 -6.66 1.73
N GLY A 30 8.33 -7.75 1.60
CA GLY A 30 9.18 -8.24 2.69
C GLY A 30 10.34 -7.30 2.99
N GLY A 31 10.95 -6.69 1.97
CA GLY A 31 11.97 -5.67 2.13
C GLY A 31 11.43 -4.46 2.88
N ILE A 32 10.28 -3.92 2.44
CA ILE A 32 9.62 -2.78 3.10
C ILE A 32 9.28 -3.13 4.56
N SER A 33 8.75 -4.33 4.82
CA SER A 33 8.40 -4.78 6.17
C SER A 33 9.62 -4.89 7.10
N LEU A 34 10.76 -5.35 6.59
CA LEU A 34 12.02 -5.38 7.36
C LEU A 34 12.55 -3.97 7.63
N PHE A 35 12.51 -3.07 6.64
CA PHE A 35 12.92 -1.67 6.82
C PHE A 35 11.99 -0.89 7.76
N ALA A 36 10.70 -1.24 7.83
CA ALA A 36 9.75 -0.61 8.74
C ALA A 36 10.16 -0.76 10.21
N ASN A 37 10.78 -1.88 10.60
CA ASN A 37 11.27 -2.09 11.97
C ASN A 37 12.45 -1.15 12.31
N VAL A 38 13.27 -0.78 11.33
CA VAL A 38 14.37 0.19 11.52
C VAL A 38 13.82 1.61 11.64
N LEU A 39 12.72 1.91 10.96
CA LEU A 39 12.03 3.21 11.02
C LEU A 39 11.05 3.33 12.20
N ALA A 40 10.68 2.23 12.87
CA ALA A 40 9.81 2.22 14.03
C ALA A 40 10.11 3.31 15.09
N PRO A 41 11.38 3.59 15.49
CA PRO A 41 11.67 4.66 16.44
C PRO A 41 11.37 6.09 15.94
N LEU A 42 11.20 6.28 14.63
CA LEU A 42 10.77 7.56 14.04
C LEU A 42 9.23 7.68 13.98
N LEU A 43 8.49 6.60 14.15
CA LEU A 43 7.05 6.55 14.01
C LEU A 43 6.39 6.51 15.40
N ASN A 44 6.04 7.68 15.93
CA ASN A 44 5.18 7.78 17.12
C ASN A 44 3.78 7.18 16.86
N ASP A 45 3.09 6.71 17.89
CA ASP A 45 1.73 6.14 17.77
C ASP A 45 0.75 7.06 17.04
N SER A 46 0.83 8.38 17.28
CA SER A 46 0.04 9.37 16.56
C SER A 46 0.33 9.39 15.05
N VAL A 47 1.60 9.28 14.65
CA VAL A 47 2.00 9.27 13.23
C VAL A 47 1.48 8.01 12.55
N ILE A 48 1.59 6.86 13.22
CA ILE A 48 1.08 5.58 12.69
C ILE A 48 -0.43 5.63 12.48
N ASN A 49 -1.18 6.23 13.41
CA ASN A 49 -2.63 6.36 13.28
C ASN A 49 -3.03 7.24 12.09
N GLU A 50 -2.36 8.38 11.89
CA GLU A 50 -2.57 9.26 10.75
C GLU A 50 -2.19 8.58 9.42
N MET A 51 -1.06 7.86 9.37
CA MET A 51 -0.67 7.07 8.20
C MET A 51 -1.70 5.99 7.86
N THR A 52 -2.25 5.32 8.87
CA THR A 52 -3.28 4.30 8.70
C THR A 52 -4.58 4.91 8.19
N CYS A 53 -4.95 6.09 8.71
CA CYS A 53 -6.11 6.84 8.24
C CYS A 53 -5.98 7.20 6.74
N VAL A 54 -4.87 7.83 6.35
CA VAL A 54 -4.59 8.18 4.95
C VAL A 54 -4.56 6.93 4.07
N GLY A 55 -3.88 5.86 4.51
CA GLY A 55 -3.80 4.59 3.79
C GLY A 55 -5.18 3.97 3.55
N SER A 56 -6.06 3.97 4.56
CA SER A 56 -7.41 3.43 4.43
C SER A 56 -8.27 4.22 3.45
N LEU A 57 -8.14 5.56 3.42
CA LEU A 57 -8.82 6.42 2.45
C LEU A 57 -8.34 6.14 1.02
N LEU A 58 -7.03 5.93 0.81
CA LEU A 58 -6.50 5.56 -0.50
C LEU A 58 -7.04 4.21 -0.97
N ILE A 59 -7.15 3.22 -0.08
CA ILE A 59 -7.73 1.91 -0.41
C ILE A 59 -9.21 2.05 -0.82
N VAL A 60 -9.99 2.86 -0.11
CA VAL A 60 -11.39 3.15 -0.48
C VAL A 60 -11.46 3.82 -1.85
N GLY A 61 -10.61 4.82 -2.11
CA GLY A 61 -10.52 5.47 -3.42
C GLY A 61 -10.15 4.49 -4.54
N LEU A 62 -9.21 3.58 -4.28
CA LEU A 62 -8.80 2.54 -5.23
C LEU A 62 -9.95 1.59 -5.53
N ALA A 63 -10.69 1.15 -4.51
CA ALA A 63 -11.85 0.29 -4.68
C ALA A 63 -12.94 0.94 -5.54
N LEU A 64 -13.22 2.24 -5.34
CA LEU A 64 -14.15 3.00 -6.17
C LEU A 64 -13.67 3.14 -7.62
N ASN A 65 -12.35 3.26 -7.84
CA ASN A 65 -11.76 3.29 -9.17
C ASN A 65 -11.86 1.94 -9.88
N MET A 66 -11.61 0.83 -9.17
CA MET A 66 -11.80 -0.53 -9.69
C MET A 66 -13.26 -0.81 -10.05
N LEU A 67 -14.21 -0.23 -9.31
CA LEU A 67 -15.65 -0.33 -9.59
C LEU A 67 -16.11 0.57 -10.75
N LYS A 68 -15.19 1.31 -11.39
CA LYS A 68 -15.45 2.29 -12.46
C LYS A 68 -16.47 3.39 -12.08
N LEU A 69 -16.65 3.64 -10.79
CA LEU A 69 -17.51 4.72 -10.30
C LEU A 69 -16.80 6.07 -10.31
N THR A 70 -15.46 6.06 -10.26
CA THR A 70 -14.62 7.26 -10.26
C THR A 70 -13.32 7.02 -11.02
N ASP A 71 -12.89 7.97 -11.86
CA ASP A 71 -11.60 7.93 -12.58
C ASP A 71 -10.55 8.79 -11.86
N LEU A 72 -10.19 8.38 -10.64
CA LEU A 72 -9.15 9.03 -9.85
C LEU A 72 -7.82 8.31 -10.02
N LYS A 73 -6.74 9.06 -10.29
CA LYS A 73 -5.37 8.51 -10.34
C LYS A 73 -4.86 8.26 -8.91
N ILE A 74 -5.44 7.31 -8.19
CA ILE A 74 -5.13 7.00 -6.78
C ILE A 74 -3.63 6.73 -6.58
N MET A 75 -2.97 6.13 -7.58
CA MET A 75 -1.53 5.89 -7.55
C MET A 75 -0.69 7.16 -7.39
N ASN A 76 -1.16 8.32 -7.89
CA ASN A 76 -0.48 9.60 -7.71
C ASN A 76 -0.59 10.13 -6.28
N TYR A 77 -1.57 9.64 -5.51
CA TYR A 77 -1.79 10.00 -4.11
C TYR A 77 -1.12 9.03 -3.14
N ALA A 78 -0.52 7.93 -3.61
CA ALA A 78 0.27 7.02 -2.77
C ALA A 78 1.37 7.71 -1.94
N PRO A 79 2.08 8.74 -2.46
CA PRO A 79 3.06 9.49 -1.66
C PRO A 79 2.46 10.24 -0.46
N ALA A 80 1.15 10.46 -0.44
CA ALA A 80 0.48 11.17 0.65
C ALA A 80 0.58 10.43 2.00
N VAL A 81 0.81 9.10 2.00
CA VAL A 81 1.01 8.31 3.23
C VAL A 81 2.28 8.73 3.98
N PHE A 82 3.24 9.39 3.31
CA PHE A 82 4.47 9.88 3.95
C PHE A 82 4.33 11.30 4.54
N PHE A 83 3.26 12.05 4.23
CA PHE A 83 3.03 13.38 4.78
C PHE A 83 2.86 13.40 6.31
N PRO A 84 2.16 12.45 6.94
CA PRO A 84 2.09 12.36 8.40
C PRO A 84 3.46 12.20 9.09
N ILE A 85 4.43 11.58 8.43
CA ILE A 85 5.80 11.42 8.95
C ILE A 85 6.52 12.78 8.95
N LEU A 86 6.33 13.58 7.89
CA LEU A 86 6.87 14.95 7.79
C LEU A 86 6.25 15.90 8.82
N PHE A 87 4.93 15.82 9.03
CA PHE A 87 4.21 16.66 9.99
C PHE A 87 4.41 16.22 11.45
N GLY A 88 4.55 14.92 11.70
CA GLY A 88 4.85 14.38 13.03
C GLY A 88 6.22 14.79 13.58
N PHE A 89 7.13 15.29 12.74
CA PHE A 89 8.41 15.87 13.16
C PHE A 89 8.29 17.35 13.59
N PHE A 90 7.18 18.03 13.22
CA PHE A 90 6.95 19.45 13.50
C PHE A 90 6.09 19.68 14.75
N MET A 91 5.40 18.65 15.26
CA MET A 91 4.51 18.72 16.42
C MET A 91 5.11 18.06 17.66
#